data_AF-A0A951MCY9-F1
#
_entry.id   AF-A0A951MCY9-F1
#
_cell.length_a   1.000
_cell.length_b   1.000
_cell.length_c   1.000
_cell.angle_alpha   90.00
_cell.angle_beta   90.00
_cell.angle_gamma   90.00
#
_symmetry.space_group_name_H-M   'P 1'
#
loop_
_entity.id
_entity.type
_entity.pdbx_description
1 polymer ?
#
loop_
_entity_poly.entity_id
_entity_poly.type
_entity_poly.pdbx_seq_one_letter_code
_entity_poly.pdbx_strand_id
1 'polypeptide(L)'
;MKRDYICRDCGIDTNKGKDNFYGVTEELWNKYGVGKGMLCLSCFKKRLGREFTKEDFVPCVLNYKVNPVVKSIVKPTEQEIKALFQSYK
;
A
#
# COMPACT_ATOMS: atom_id res chain seq x y z
N MET A 1 -10.77 12.95 16.15
CA MET A 1 -9.78 11.87 16.38
C MET A 1 -8.58 12.11 15.47
N LYS A 2 -7.36 12.32 16.01
CA LYS A 2 -6.15 12.47 15.19
C LYS A 2 -5.85 11.11 14.55
N ARG A 3 -5.77 11.05 13.21
CA ARG A 3 -5.28 9.86 12.50
C ARG A 3 -3.79 9.71 12.82
N ASP A 4 -3.40 8.54 13.31
CA ASP A 4 -2.01 8.22 13.59
C ASP A 4 -1.35 7.72 12.31
N TYR A 5 -0.55 8.59 11.70
CA TYR A 5 0.22 8.29 10.49
C TYR A 5 1.66 7.86 10.82
N ILE A 6 1.97 7.56 12.08
CA ILE A 6 3.32 7.16 12.45
C ILE A 6 3.51 5.67 12.13
N CYS A 7 4.57 5.37 11.37
CA CYS A 7 5.01 4.00 11.15
C CYS A 7 5.36 3.35 12.49
N ARG A 8 4.70 2.23 12.81
CA ARG A 8 4.87 1.55 14.10
C ARG A 8 6.23 0.91 14.33
N ASP A 9 7.02 0.71 13.27
CA ASP A 9 8.36 0.11 13.37
C ASP A 9 9.47 1.15 13.45
N CYS A 10 9.46 2.17 12.59
CA CYS A 10 10.56 3.11 12.47
C CYS A 10 10.23 4.55 12.90
N GLY A 11 8.98 4.84 13.26
CA GLY A 11 8.57 6.15 13.77
C GLY A 11 8.46 7.27 12.73
N ILE A 12 8.68 6.99 11.43
CA ILE A 12 8.48 8.00 10.39
C ILE A 12 7.00 8.34 10.22
N ASP A 13 6.72 9.58 9.82
CA ASP A 13 5.38 10.01 9.43
C ASP A 13 5.07 9.53 8.00
N THR A 14 4.19 8.53 7.88
CA THR A 14 3.76 7.97 6.58
C THR A 14 2.90 8.94 5.78
N ASN A 15 2.45 10.05 6.38
CA ASN A 15 1.77 11.10 5.66
C ASN A 15 2.73 12.03 4.91
N LYS A 16 4.04 11.92 5.18
CA LYS A 16 5.08 12.62 4.43
C LYS A 16 5.51 11.75 3.25
N GLY A 17 5.33 12.28 2.04
CA GLY A 17 5.65 11.57 0.80
C GLY A 17 4.46 10.80 0.22
N LYS A 18 4.60 10.37 -1.05
CA LYS A 18 3.56 9.63 -1.78
C LYS A 18 3.75 8.11 -1.77
N ASP A 19 4.90 7.65 -1.26
CA ASP A 19 5.38 6.27 -1.29
C ASP A 19 4.95 5.42 -0.09
N ASN A 20 4.42 6.04 0.96
CA ASN A 20 4.07 5.36 2.21
C ASN A 20 2.57 5.04 2.37
N PHE A 21 1.72 5.53 1.47
CA PHE A 21 0.33 5.09 1.38
C PHE A 21 0.20 4.02 0.30
N TYR A 22 -0.19 2.82 0.70
CA TYR A 22 -0.38 1.66 -0.17
C TYR A 22 -1.44 0.74 0.44
N GLY A 23 -2.03 -0.11 -0.39
CA GLY A 23 -2.92 -1.18 0.06
C GLY A 23 -2.33 -2.53 -0.29
N VAL A 24 -2.25 -3.44 0.68
CA VAL A 24 -1.93 -4.86 0.43
C VAL A 24 -3.16 -5.71 0.61
N THR A 25 -3.09 -6.99 0.24
CA THR A 25 -4.18 -7.94 0.52
C THR A 25 -4.42 -8.06 2.03
N GLU A 26 -5.66 -8.38 2.41
CA GLU A 26 -6.01 -8.58 3.82
C GLU A 26 -5.20 -9.71 4.47
N GLU A 27 -4.94 -10.78 3.72
CA GLU A 27 -4.10 -11.89 4.18
C GLU A 27 -2.71 -11.41 4.59
N LEU A 28 -2.05 -10.62 3.73
CA LEU A 28 -0.72 -10.10 4.01
C LEU A 28 -0.74 -9.08 5.16
N TRP A 29 -1.76 -8.23 5.23
CA TRP A 29 -1.88 -7.29 6.35
C TRP A 29 -2.12 -8.01 7.68
N ASN A 30 -2.93 -9.06 7.70
CA ASN A 30 -3.20 -9.84 8.91
C ASN A 30 -1.96 -10.60 9.38
N LYS A 31 -1.12 -11.07 8.45
CA LYS A 31 0.09 -11.84 8.77
C LYS A 31 1.30 -10.98 9.13
N TYR A 32 1.52 -9.88 8.41
CA TYR A 32 2.73 -9.06 8.52
C TYR A 32 2.48 -7.62 9.00
N GLY A 33 1.23 -7.18 9.07
CA GLY A 33 0.86 -5.84 9.52
C GLY A 33 0.98 -5.65 11.03
N VAL A 34 0.39 -4.55 11.49
CA VAL A 34 0.37 -4.14 12.91
C VAL A 34 -1.05 -4.05 13.49
N GLY A 35 -2.04 -4.60 12.77
CA GLY A 35 -3.45 -4.45 13.12
C GLY A 35 -3.90 -3.01 12.94
N LYS A 36 -3.97 -2.25 14.05
CA LYS A 36 -4.35 -0.83 14.06
C LYS A 36 -3.11 0.07 13.98
N GLY A 37 -3.00 0.85 12.91
CA GLY A 37 -1.93 1.80 12.70
C GLY A 37 -1.40 1.75 11.27
N MET A 38 -0.19 2.28 11.07
CA MET A 38 0.46 2.35 9.77
C MET A 38 1.84 1.69 9.81
N LEU A 39 2.24 1.16 8.66
CA LEU A 39 3.63 0.78 8.38
C LEU A 39 4.04 1.47 7.09
N CYS A 40 5.24 2.04 7.07
CA CYS A 40 5.82 2.48 5.80
C CYS A 40 6.13 1.28 4.91
N LEU A 41 6.18 1.52 3.59
CA LEU A 41 6.35 0.45 2.60
C LEU A 41 7.63 -0.37 2.86
N SER A 42 8.72 0.31 3.26
CA SER A 42 10.00 -0.32 3.60
C SER A 42 9.93 -1.22 4.83
N CYS A 43 9.20 -0.83 5.89
CA CYS A 43 9.07 -1.68 7.08
C CYS A 43 8.17 -2.89 6.81
N PHE A 44 7.10 -2.70 6.03
CA PHE A 44 6.26 -3.82 5.61
C PHE A 44 7.05 -4.84 4.77
N LYS A 45 7.89 -4.37 3.83
CA LYS A 45 8.80 -5.24 3.07
C LYS A 45 9.74 -6.05 3.97
N LYS A 46 10.33 -5.40 4.99
CA LYS A 46 11.21 -6.09 5.96
C LYS A 46 10.47 -7.19 6.71
N ARG A 47 9.24 -6.94 7.14
CA ARG A 47 8.40 -7.94 7.82
C ARG A 47 7.99 -9.08 6.90
N LEU A 48 7.67 -8.77 5.65
CA LEU A 48 7.34 -9.76 4.61
C LEU A 48 8.52 -10.69 4.31
N GLY A 49 9.76 -10.19 4.42
CA GLY A 49 10.98 -10.99 4.29
C GLY A 49 11.36 -11.34 2.85
N ARG A 50 10.73 -10.72 1.85
CA ARG A 50 11.04 -10.89 0.42
C ARG A 50 10.78 -9.61 -0.37
N GLU A 51 11.18 -9.63 -1.64
CA GLU A 51 10.76 -8.61 -2.61
C GLU A 51 9.24 -8.65 -2.85
N PHE A 52 8.68 -7.49 -3.19
CA PHE A 52 7.27 -7.38 -3.53
C PHE A 52 6.97 -7.94 -4.92
N THR A 53 5.80 -8.55 -5.06
CA THR A 53 5.23 -8.91 -6.35
C THR A 53 3.93 -8.12 -6.58
N LYS A 54 3.42 -8.13 -7.81
CA LYS A 54 2.19 -7.40 -8.13
C LYS A 54 0.97 -7.92 -7.35
N GLU A 55 0.96 -9.21 -7.01
CA GLU A 55 -0.12 -9.90 -6.30
C GLU A 55 -0.24 -9.46 -4.83
N ASP A 56 0.80 -8.83 -4.28
CA ASP A 56 0.77 -8.34 -2.90
C ASP A 56 -0.16 -7.14 -2.72
N PHE A 57 -0.49 -6.44 -3.81
CA PHE A 57 -1.18 -5.15 -3.79
C PHE A 57 -2.61 -5.27 -4.32
N VAL A 58 -3.55 -4.65 -3.62
CA VAL A 58 -4.95 -4.62 -4.07
C VAL A 58 -5.15 -3.61 -5.21
N PRO A 59 -6.09 -3.86 -6.14
CA PRO A 59 -6.50 -2.87 -7.13
C PRO A 59 -7.16 -1.67 -6.45
N CYS A 60 -6.43 -0.57 -6.33
CA CYS A 60 -6.97 0.67 -5.77
C CYS A 60 -6.23 1.91 -6.32
N VAL A 61 -6.87 3.08 -6.18
CA VAL A 61 -6.32 4.35 -6.67
C VAL A 61 -4.95 4.66 -6.04
N LEU A 62 -4.75 4.31 -4.76
CA LEU A 62 -3.49 4.53 -4.07
C LEU A 62 -2.35 3.81 -4.78
N ASN A 63 -2.51 2.51 -5.04
CA ASN A 63 -1.50 1.68 -5.67
C ASN A 63 -1.30 2.00 -7.16
N TYR A 64 -2.38 2.33 -7.88
CA TYR A 64 -2.32 2.43 -9.34
C TYR A 64 -1.98 3.85 -9.83
N LYS A 65 -2.27 4.89 -9.05
CA LYS A 65 -2.08 6.30 -9.47
C LYS A 65 -1.26 7.15 -8.50
N VAL A 66 -1.30 6.88 -7.20
CA VAL A 66 -0.72 7.80 -6.19
C VAL A 66 0.70 7.39 -5.81
N ASN A 67 0.91 6.12 -5.48
CA ASN A 67 2.19 5.62 -5.00
C ASN A 67 3.09 5.21 -6.18
N PRO A 68 4.16 5.97 -6.48
CA PRO A 68 4.99 5.72 -7.65
C PRO A 68 5.78 4.41 -7.55
N VAL A 69 6.13 3.97 -6.34
CA VAL A 69 6.86 2.73 -6.10
C VAL A 69 5.95 1.53 -6.33
N VAL A 70 4.77 1.53 -5.72
CA VAL A 70 3.81 0.43 -5.92
C VAL A 70 3.35 0.37 -7.38
N LYS A 71 3.12 1.52 -8.02
CA LYS A 71 2.75 1.59 -9.43
C LYS A 71 3.82 0.94 -10.34
N SER A 72 5.11 1.13 -10.05
CA SER A 72 6.18 0.54 -10.86
C SER A 72 6.33 -0.97 -10.66
N ILE A 73 5.89 -1.50 -9.52
CA ILE A 73 5.82 -2.94 -9.24
C ILE A 73 4.61 -3.56 -9.94
N VAL A 74 3.42 -2.99 -9.72
CA VAL A 74 2.16 -3.54 -10.23
C VAL A 74 2.03 -3.38 -11.75
N LYS A 75 2.45 -2.23 -12.28
CA LYS A 75 2.30 -1.85 -13.70
C LYS A 75 0.88 -2.08 -14.24
N PRO A 76 -0.14 -1.43 -13.64
CA PRO A 76 -1.53 -1.67 -14.00
C PRO A 76 -1.81 -1.23 -15.44
N THR A 77 -2.62 -2.01 -16.15
CA THR A 77 -3.11 -1.71 -17.49
C THR A 77 -4.14 -0.58 -17.48
N GLU A 78 -4.37 0.03 -18.64
CA GLU A 78 -5.44 1.03 -18.78
C GLU A 78 -6.82 0.47 -18.45
N GLN A 79 -7.09 -0.80 -18.80
CA GLN A 79 -8.37 -1.44 -18.47
C GLN A 79 -8.55 -1.56 -16.95
N GLU A 80 -7.52 -2.02 -16.24
CA GLU A 80 -7.56 -2.13 -14.78
C GLU A 80 -7.71 -0.76 -14.11
N ILE A 81 -7.03 0.27 -14.64
CA ILE A 81 -7.19 1.65 -14.14
C ILE A 81 -8.62 2.17 -14.38
N LYS A 82 -9.22 1.90 -15.54
CA LYS A 82 -10.60 2.31 -15.86
C LYS A 82 -11.60 1.57 -14.97
N ALA A 83 -11.37 0.29 -14.69
CA ALA A 83 -12.23 -0.54 -13.85
C ALA A 83 -12.35 -0.01 -12.41
N LEU A 84 -11.30 0.63 -11.86
CA LEU A 84 -11.35 1.25 -10.52
C LEU A 84 -12.48 2.29 -10.33
N PHE A 85 -12.95 2.90 -11.41
CA PHE A 85 -13.97 3.95 -11.38
C PHE A 85 -15.35 3.46 -11.84
N GLN A 86 -15.45 2.23 -12.35
CA GLN A 86 -16.70 1.64 -12.82
C GLN A 86 -17.53 1.06 -11.68
N SER A 87 -16.91 0.75 -10.55
CA SER A 87 -17.53 0.22 -9.33
C SER A 87 -18.21 1.28 -8.44
N TYR A 88 -18.27 2.55 -8.88
CA TYR A 88 -18.92 3.66 -8.17
C TYR A 88 -20.24 4.13 -8.84
N LYS A 89 -20.82 3.30 -9.71
CA LYS A 89 -22.15 3.52 -10.29
C LYS A 89 -23.21 2.68 -9.60
#